data_AF-A0A8C6XCQ1-F1
#
_entry.id   AF-A0A8C6XCQ1-F1
#
_cell.length_a   1.000
_cell.length_b   1.000
_cell.length_c   1.000
_cell.angle_alpha   90.00
_cell.angle_beta   90.00
_cell.angle_gamma   90.00
#
_symmetry.space_group_name_H-M   'P 1'
#
loop_
_entity.id
_entity.type
_entity.pdbx_description
1 polymer ?
#
loop_
_entity_poly.entity_id
_entity_poly.type
_entity_poly.pdbx_seq_one_letter_code
_entity_poly.pdbx_strand_id
1 'polypeptide(L)'
;VQHSHLALLLVFLLATILILGIFAADYPTFLRQHYDNPKSNMRKSYCNAMMQSREMTNPNCKPLNSFIHDTKNRITAVCGSKGIPFGNRLRRSWRQFRVTICRMRGSSILPPCEYRENTSPRYIVIACENGLPVHYEEGQI
;
A
#
# COMPACT_ATOMS: atom_id res chain seq x y z
N VAL A 1 24.10 -5.91 -39.12
CA VAL A 1 24.64 -5.58 -37.78
C VAL A 1 23.89 -4.39 -37.14
N GLN A 2 23.80 -3.22 -37.78
CA GLN A 2 23.08 -2.05 -37.23
C GLN A 2 21.58 -2.30 -36.91
N HIS A 3 20.84 -2.95 -37.81
CA HIS A 3 19.40 -3.24 -37.61
C HIS A 3 19.13 -4.25 -36.50
N SER A 4 20.04 -5.22 -36.30
CA SER A 4 19.96 -6.20 -35.21
C SER A 4 20.23 -5.57 -33.84
N HIS A 5 21.07 -4.54 -33.73
CA HIS A 5 21.26 -3.79 -32.48
C HIS A 5 20.05 -2.91 -32.14
N LEU A 6 19.45 -2.28 -33.15
CA LEU A 6 18.26 -1.44 -32.96
C LEU A 6 17.05 -2.26 -32.49
N ALA A 7 16.86 -3.44 -33.07
CA ALA A 7 15.81 -4.37 -32.65
C ALA A 7 16.02 -4.86 -31.21
N LEU A 8 17.26 -5.16 -30.83
CA LEU A 8 17.59 -5.61 -29.47
C LEU A 8 17.33 -4.51 -28.43
N LEU A 9 17.71 -3.26 -28.71
CA LEU A 9 17.43 -2.11 -27.85
C LEU A 9 15.92 -1.88 -27.69
N LEU A 10 15.14 -2.03 -28.76
CA LEU A 10 13.69 -1.91 -28.70
C LEU A 10 13.06 -3.00 -27.81
N VAL A 11 13.55 -4.23 -27.91
CA VAL A 11 13.09 -5.35 -27.05
C VAL A 11 13.43 -5.11 -25.59
N PHE A 12 14.63 -4.61 -25.28
CA PHE A 12 15.00 -4.24 -23.91
C PHE A 12 14.15 -3.09 -23.36
N LEU A 13 13.89 -2.06 -24.18
CA LEU A 13 13.04 -0.93 -23.78
C LEU A 13 11.59 -1.39 -23.52
N LEU A 14 11.05 -2.23 -24.39
CA LEU A 14 9.70 -2.79 -24.22
C LEU A 14 9.62 -3.70 -22.99
N ALA A 15 10.65 -4.52 -22.74
CA ALA A 15 10.73 -5.36 -21.56
C ALA A 15 10.82 -4.51 -20.28
N THR A 16 11.62 -3.45 -20.24
CA THR A 16 11.71 -2.58 -19.07
C THR A 16 10.41 -1.82 -18.83
N ILE A 17 9.74 -1.32 -19.87
CA ILE A 17 8.42 -0.68 -19.77
C ILE A 17 7.38 -1.66 -19.23
N LEU A 18 7.36 -2.91 -19.74
CA LEU A 18 6.43 -3.95 -19.29
C LEU A 18 6.68 -4.32 -17.83
N ILE A 19 7.95 -4.48 -17.43
CA ILE A 19 8.34 -4.76 -16.04
C ILE A 19 7.93 -3.59 -15.13
N LEU A 20 8.15 -2.34 -15.55
CA LEU A 20 7.77 -1.15 -14.77
C LEU A 20 6.24 -1.07 -14.56
N GLY A 21 5.46 -1.46 -15.58
CA GLY A 21 4.00 -1.52 -15.51
C GLY A 21 3.47 -2.60 -14.55
N ILE A 22 4.15 -3.74 -14.41
CA ILE A 22 3.79 -4.79 -13.44
C ILE A 22 3.97 -4.31 -11.99
N PHE A 23 4.93 -3.42 -11.74
CA PHE A 23 5.20 -2.86 -10.41
C PHE A 23 4.46 -1.54 -10.14
N ALA A 24 3.60 -1.08 -11.06
CA ALA A 24 2.74 0.07 -10.78
C ALA A 24 1.74 -0.32 -9.68
N ALA A 25 1.68 0.50 -8.62
CA ALA A 25 0.74 0.28 -7.54
C ALA A 25 -0.69 0.37 -8.08
N ASP A 26 -1.48 -0.69 -7.89
CA ASP A 26 -2.85 -0.80 -8.40
C ASP A 26 -3.85 -1.03 -7.25
N TYR A 27 -5.15 -0.98 -7.56
CA TYR A 27 -6.18 -1.16 -6.54
C TYR A 27 -6.16 -2.54 -5.84
N PRO A 28 -5.94 -3.67 -6.54
CA PRO A 28 -5.70 -4.96 -5.89
C PRO A 28 -4.53 -4.95 -4.90
N THR A 29 -3.40 -4.35 -5.28
CA THR A 29 -2.22 -4.22 -4.39
C THR A 29 -2.54 -3.32 -3.20
N PHE A 30 -3.23 -2.21 -3.41
CA PHE A 30 -3.71 -1.34 -2.34
C PHE A 30 -4.57 -2.12 -1.34
N LEU A 31 -5.53 -2.92 -1.81
CA LEU A 31 -6.37 -3.73 -0.93
C LEU A 31 -5.56 -4.80 -0.18
N ARG A 32 -4.66 -5.51 -0.87
CA ARG A 32 -3.78 -6.51 -0.23
C ARG A 32 -2.97 -5.89 0.91
N GLN A 33 -2.40 -4.71 0.70
CA GLN A 33 -1.52 -4.07 1.67
C GLN A 33 -2.27 -3.30 2.76
N HIS A 34 -3.39 -2.65 2.43
CA HIS A 34 -3.98 -1.62 3.29
C HIS A 34 -5.42 -1.86 3.73
N TYR A 35 -6.09 -2.94 3.30
CA TYR A 35 -7.49 -3.21 3.68
C TYR A 35 -7.63 -4.41 4.63
N ASP A 36 -8.36 -4.23 5.73
CA ASP A 36 -8.77 -5.32 6.63
C ASP A 36 -10.09 -4.94 7.33
N ASN A 37 -11.24 -5.35 6.80
CA ASN A 37 -12.53 -5.04 7.40
C ASN A 37 -13.54 -6.20 7.25
N PRO A 38 -14.16 -6.68 8.36
CA PRO A 38 -13.92 -6.28 9.75
C PRO A 38 -12.47 -6.58 10.18
N LYS A 39 -11.97 -5.88 11.21
CA LYS A 39 -10.62 -6.12 11.71
C LYS A 39 -10.45 -7.58 12.09
N SER A 40 -9.46 -8.25 11.52
CA SER A 40 -9.17 -9.65 11.79
C SER A 40 -8.85 -9.87 13.27
N ASN A 41 -9.51 -10.86 13.90
CA ASN A 41 -9.25 -11.25 15.28
C ASN A 41 -8.17 -12.34 15.31
N MET A 42 -6.94 -11.94 15.64
CA MET A 42 -5.78 -12.84 15.67
C MET A 42 -5.37 -13.10 17.13
N ARG A 43 -5.12 -14.37 17.49
CA ARG A 43 -4.64 -14.75 18.84
C ARG A 43 -3.18 -14.35 19.11
N LYS A 44 -2.41 -14.09 18.05
CA LYS A 44 -1.04 -13.53 18.08
C LYS A 44 -1.08 -12.00 17.93
N SER A 45 0.08 -11.33 17.91
CA SER A 45 0.21 -9.93 17.43
C SER A 45 -0.47 -9.78 16.06
N TYR A 46 -1.47 -8.90 15.98
CA TYR A 46 -2.24 -8.68 14.76
C TYR A 46 -1.32 -8.25 13.62
N CYS A 47 -0.39 -7.31 13.88
CA CYS A 47 0.54 -6.84 12.86
C CYS A 47 1.47 -7.94 12.36
N ASN A 48 2.03 -8.79 13.24
CA ASN A 48 2.91 -9.87 12.78
C ASN A 48 2.16 -10.83 11.85
N ALA A 49 0.95 -11.23 12.23
CA ALA A 49 0.16 -12.16 11.45
C ALA A 49 -0.32 -11.54 10.13
N MET A 50 -0.76 -10.28 10.16
CA MET A 50 -1.27 -9.59 8.98
C MET A 50 -0.16 -9.29 7.98
N MET A 51 0.97 -8.73 8.43
CA MET A 51 2.10 -8.45 7.54
C MET A 51 2.59 -9.71 6.82
N GLN A 52 2.62 -10.85 7.51
CA GLN A 52 2.95 -12.14 6.92
C GLN A 52 1.87 -12.62 5.94
N SER A 53 0.60 -12.64 6.35
CA SER A 53 -0.52 -13.11 5.51
C SER A 53 -0.72 -12.30 4.23
N ARG A 54 -0.23 -11.06 4.23
CA ARG A 54 -0.29 -10.15 3.09
C ARG A 54 1.02 -10.12 2.32
N GLU A 55 1.96 -11.03 2.56
CA GLU A 55 3.22 -11.14 1.81
C GLU A 55 4.05 -9.83 1.84
N MET A 56 4.16 -9.23 3.03
CA MET A 56 4.96 -8.03 3.27
C MET A 56 6.17 -8.27 4.18
N THR A 57 6.59 -9.54 4.29
CA THR A 57 7.68 -10.00 5.16
C THR A 57 8.72 -10.84 4.42
N ASN A 58 8.71 -10.89 3.09
CA ASN A 58 9.62 -11.69 2.27
C ASN A 58 9.89 -10.98 0.93
N PRO A 59 11.14 -10.86 0.44
CA PRO A 59 12.40 -11.20 1.12
C PRO A 59 12.75 -10.27 2.27
N ASN A 60 12.17 -9.08 2.30
CA ASN A 60 12.42 -8.07 3.31
C ASN A 60 11.13 -7.72 4.06
N CYS A 61 11.28 -7.33 5.32
CA CYS A 61 10.23 -6.77 6.15
C CYS A 61 9.88 -5.37 5.66
N LYS A 62 8.62 -5.14 5.27
CA LYS A 62 8.13 -3.78 4.98
C LYS A 62 8.20 -2.96 6.28
N PRO A 63 8.89 -1.80 6.34
CA PRO A 63 9.15 -1.11 7.61
C PRO A 63 7.91 -0.53 8.29
N LEU A 64 6.94 -0.07 7.50
CA LEU A 64 5.72 0.59 7.97
C LEU A 64 4.56 0.23 7.04
N ASN A 65 3.42 -0.10 7.63
CA ASN A 65 2.19 -0.34 6.87
C ASN A 65 0.94 -0.02 7.69
N SER A 66 -0.05 0.59 7.07
CA SER A 66 -1.34 0.91 7.68
C SER A 66 -2.47 0.04 7.13
N PHE A 67 -3.26 -0.58 8.00
CA PHE A 67 -4.50 -1.30 7.65
C PHE A 67 -5.74 -0.49 8.03
N ILE A 68 -6.62 -0.26 7.06
CA ILE A 68 -7.86 0.48 7.21
C ILE A 68 -9.00 -0.48 7.54
N HIS A 69 -9.73 -0.19 8.61
CA HIS A 69 -10.87 -0.97 9.11
C HIS A 69 -12.19 -0.27 8.82
N ASP A 70 -12.56 -0.24 7.54
CA ASP A 70 -13.81 0.34 7.07
C ASP A 70 -14.21 -0.28 5.73
N THR A 71 -15.41 -0.01 5.22
CA THR A 71 -15.87 -0.56 3.94
C THR A 71 -15.07 -0.03 2.76
N LYS A 72 -14.84 -0.88 1.74
CA LYS A 72 -14.16 -0.49 0.49
C LYS A 72 -14.82 0.72 -0.16
N ASN A 73 -16.16 0.74 -0.25
CA ASN A 73 -16.91 1.86 -0.82
C ASN A 73 -16.58 3.20 -0.13
N ARG A 74 -16.44 3.20 1.19
CA ARG A 74 -16.10 4.42 1.93
C ARG A 74 -14.64 4.84 1.76
N ILE A 75 -13.72 3.91 1.53
CA ILE A 75 -12.32 4.21 1.20
C ILE A 75 -12.25 4.77 -0.23
N THR A 76 -12.87 4.10 -1.21
CA THR A 76 -12.94 4.55 -2.61
C THR A 76 -13.60 5.93 -2.73
N ALA A 77 -14.60 6.25 -1.92
CA ALA A 77 -15.24 7.57 -1.93
C ALA A 77 -14.28 8.73 -1.63
N VAL A 78 -13.13 8.48 -0.99
CA VAL A 78 -12.06 9.48 -0.78
C VAL A 78 -11.46 9.92 -2.12
N CYS A 79 -11.47 9.06 -3.13
CA CYS A 79 -11.04 9.40 -4.49
C CYS A 79 -11.95 10.43 -5.18
N GLY A 80 -13.18 10.59 -4.69
CA GLY A 80 -14.14 11.58 -5.17
C GLY A 80 -14.58 12.54 -4.07
N SER A 81 -15.89 12.57 -3.82
CA SER A 81 -16.56 13.58 -2.99
C SER A 81 -16.27 13.50 -1.49
N LYS A 82 -15.62 12.43 -1.00
CA LYS A 82 -15.27 12.27 0.43
C LYS A 82 -13.79 12.50 0.73
N GLY A 83 -13.05 13.00 -0.25
CA GLY A 83 -11.67 13.46 -0.08
C GLY A 83 -11.51 14.92 -0.52
N ILE A 84 -10.49 15.58 0.02
CA ILE A 84 -10.00 16.88 -0.44
C ILE A 84 -8.63 16.72 -1.09
N PRO A 85 -8.27 17.57 -2.06
CA PRO A 85 -6.90 17.63 -2.57
C PRO A 85 -5.89 17.79 -1.43
N PHE A 86 -4.78 17.07 -1.50
CA PHE A 86 -3.71 17.13 -0.50
C PHE A 86 -2.34 17.03 -1.20
N GLY A 87 -1.67 18.15 -1.45
CA GLY A 87 -0.44 18.14 -2.25
C GLY A 87 -0.64 17.59 -3.67
N ASN A 88 0.42 17.06 -4.26
CA ASN A 88 0.40 16.58 -5.65
C ASN A 88 -0.17 15.17 -5.77
N ARG A 89 -1.30 15.03 -6.49
CA ARG A 89 -1.95 13.75 -6.83
C ARG A 89 -2.46 12.91 -5.64
N LEU A 90 -2.37 13.41 -4.40
CA LEU A 90 -2.95 12.76 -3.23
C LEU A 90 -4.27 13.40 -2.81
N ARG A 91 -5.06 12.64 -2.07
CA ARG A 91 -6.34 13.05 -1.50
C ARG A 91 -6.38 12.65 -0.04
N ARG A 92 -6.76 13.61 0.81
CA ARG A 92 -6.99 13.36 2.24
C ARG A 92 -8.47 13.15 2.48
N SER A 93 -8.82 12.12 3.26
CA SER A 93 -10.21 11.87 3.65
C SER A 93 -10.79 13.01 4.50
N TRP A 94 -12.09 13.29 4.34
CA TRP A 94 -12.80 14.28 5.16
C TRP A 94 -13.08 13.83 6.59
N ARG A 95 -13.15 12.52 6.81
CA ARG A 95 -13.45 11.91 8.10
C ARG A 95 -12.33 10.98 8.49
N GLN A 96 -12.26 10.68 9.77
CA GLN A 96 -11.33 9.67 10.26
C GLN A 96 -11.83 8.26 9.94
N PHE A 97 -10.87 7.36 9.76
CA PHE A 97 -11.01 5.92 9.63
C PHE A 97 -10.33 5.26 10.82
N ARG A 98 -10.83 4.12 11.27
CA ARG A 98 -10.09 3.29 12.23
C ARG A 98 -8.95 2.62 11.47
N VAL A 99 -7.71 2.89 11.87
CA VAL A 99 -6.51 2.38 11.20
C VAL A 99 -5.63 1.67 12.22
N THR A 100 -5.07 0.52 11.85
CA THR A 100 -3.97 -0.11 12.59
C THR A 100 -2.66 0.09 11.84
N ILE A 101 -1.73 0.81 12.47
CA ILE A 101 -0.38 1.01 11.95
C ILE A 101 0.52 -0.12 12.48
N CYS A 102 1.21 -0.78 11.57
CA CYS A 102 2.20 -1.81 11.83
C CYS A 102 3.60 -1.24 11.55
N ARG A 103 4.37 -0.99 12.61
CA ARG A 103 5.73 -0.47 12.51
C ARG A 103 6.72 -1.55 12.92
N MET A 104 7.67 -1.85 12.06
CA MET A 104 8.73 -2.83 12.31
C MET A 104 9.52 -2.48 13.58
N ARG A 105 9.92 -3.51 14.33
CA ARG A 105 10.82 -3.40 15.48
C ARG A 105 12.27 -3.57 15.01
N GLY A 106 13.17 -2.81 15.62
CA GLY A 106 14.61 -2.88 15.30
C GLY A 106 14.94 -2.31 13.93
N SER A 107 16.19 -2.51 13.50
CA SER A 107 16.74 -2.00 12.24
C SER A 107 16.95 -3.07 11.17
N SER A 108 16.86 -4.36 11.51
CA SER A 108 17.00 -5.44 10.54
C SER A 108 15.77 -5.50 9.64
N ILE A 109 15.98 -5.42 8.33
CA ILE A 109 14.94 -5.62 7.33
C ILE A 109 14.79 -7.10 6.94
N LEU A 110 15.64 -7.98 7.45
CA LEU A 110 15.59 -9.41 7.14
C LEU A 110 14.65 -10.15 8.11
N PRO A 111 13.93 -11.19 7.66
CA PRO A 111 13.10 -12.04 8.51
C PRO A 111 13.92 -12.71 9.64
N PRO A 112 13.29 -13.06 10.78
CA PRO A 112 11.86 -12.93 11.10
C PRO A 112 11.44 -11.48 11.42
N CYS A 113 10.30 -11.05 10.88
CA CYS A 113 9.80 -9.69 11.05
C CYS A 113 8.92 -9.55 12.30
N GLU A 114 9.27 -8.61 13.17
CA GLU A 114 8.41 -8.23 14.29
C GLU A 114 7.88 -6.80 14.15
N TYR A 115 6.64 -6.59 14.57
CA TYR A 115 5.94 -5.33 14.44
C TYR A 115 5.33 -4.87 15.78
N ARG A 116 5.34 -3.55 15.99
CA ARG A 116 4.49 -2.85 16.96
C ARG A 116 3.20 -2.46 16.27
N GLU A 117 2.09 -2.59 16.99
CA GLU A 117 0.77 -2.19 16.52
C GLU A 117 0.31 -0.91 17.22
N ASN A 118 -0.34 -0.02 16.47
CA ASN A 118 -1.05 1.13 17.01
C ASN A 118 -2.37 1.31 16.28
N THR A 119 -3.49 1.03 16.96
CA THR A 119 -4.83 1.24 16.40
C THR A 119 -5.39 2.57 16.85
N SER A 120 -5.76 3.44 15.92
CA SER A 120 -6.34 4.74 16.25
C SER A 120 -7.18 5.33 15.11
N PRO A 121 -8.10 6.27 15.40
CA PRO A 121 -8.74 7.07 14.35
C PRO A 121 -7.71 7.96 13.64
N ARG A 122 -7.72 7.94 12.30
CA ARG A 122 -6.80 8.70 11.45
C ARG A 122 -7.49 9.22 10.19
N TYR A 123 -7.11 10.41 9.74
CA TYR A 123 -7.39 10.80 8.36
C TYR A 123 -6.42 10.04 7.46
N ILE A 124 -6.94 9.40 6.41
CA ILE A 124 -6.10 8.69 5.44
C ILE A 124 -5.72 9.64 4.31
N VAL A 125 -4.52 9.46 3.78
CA VAL A 125 -4.02 10.16 2.60
C VAL A 125 -3.69 9.10 1.55
N ILE A 126 -4.29 9.20 0.38
CA ILE A 126 -4.17 8.18 -0.67
C ILE A 126 -3.97 8.82 -2.05
N ALA A 127 -3.26 8.13 -2.94
CA ALA A 127 -3.29 8.46 -4.37
C ALA A 127 -4.43 7.69 -5.04
N CYS A 128 -5.02 8.29 -6.07
CA CYS A 128 -6.12 7.69 -6.80
C CYS A 128 -5.88 7.68 -8.30
N GLU A 129 -6.28 6.59 -8.95
CA GLU A 129 -6.25 6.43 -10.40
C GLU A 129 -7.61 5.88 -10.85
N ASN A 130 -8.22 6.51 -11.85
CA ASN A 130 -9.55 6.15 -12.36
C ASN A 130 -10.62 6.02 -11.25
N GLY A 131 -10.54 6.86 -10.21
CA GLY A 131 -11.46 6.85 -9.08
C GLY A 131 -11.20 5.75 -8.03
N LEU A 132 -10.16 4.94 -8.19
CA LEU A 132 -9.77 3.88 -7.25
C LEU A 132 -8.49 4.25 -6.50
N PRO A 133 -8.35 3.85 -5.22
CA PRO A 133 -7.13 4.09 -4.46
C PRO A 133 -6.03 3.14 -4.91
N VAL A 134 -4.85 3.69 -5.16
CA VAL A 134 -3.69 2.91 -5.66
C VAL A 134 -2.48 2.98 -4.72
N HIS A 135 -2.41 3.99 -3.86
CA HIS A 135 -1.32 4.18 -2.91
C HIS A 135 -1.84 4.73 -1.59
N TYR A 136 -1.23 4.32 -0.47
CA TYR A 136 -1.45 4.87 0.85
C TYR A 136 -0.20 5.64 1.29
N GLU A 137 -0.36 6.91 1.66
CA GLU A 137 0.75 7.73 2.12
C GLU A 137 1.02 7.48 3.61
N GLU A 138 2.09 6.74 3.89
CA GLU A 138 2.49 6.39 5.25
C GLU A 138 3.16 7.56 5.99
N GLY A 139 3.10 7.55 7.33
CA GLY A 139 3.82 8.53 8.15
C GLY A 139 3.21 9.94 8.20
N GLN A 140 2.05 10.14 7.57
CA GLN A 140 1.27 11.35 7.69
C GLN A 140 0.18 11.18 8.77
N ILE A 141 0.17 12.11 9.73
CA ILE A 141 -0.87 12.35 10.77
C ILE A 141 -0.94 11.33 11.92
#